data_AF-A0A225UUR1-F1
#
_entry.id   AF-A0A225UUR1-F1
#
_cell.length_a   1.000
_cell.length_b   1.000
_cell.length_c   1.000
_cell.angle_alpha   90.00
_cell.angle_beta   90.00
_cell.angle_gamma   90.00
#
_symmetry.space_group_name_H-M   'P 1'
#
loop_
_entity.id
_entity.type
_entity.pdbx_description
1 polymer ?
#
loop_
_entity_poly.entity_id
_entity_poly.type
_entity_poly.pdbx_seq_one_letter_code
_entity_poly.pdbx_strand_id
1 'polypeptide(L)'
;LKDQHLALRWVQENIAAFGGNPDQVTIWGESAGAMSVGYQLLAYDGRDDGLYRAAIMESGAPAKVPSTYMNTTEWDVYYNNITTAANCSSAADTLDCLRQVPVETLSDIFNSSVASSASYRPIVDGDFLTDVGPALLTQGKFVHVPILHGVNNDEGSAFGAGGATVNTTEEFVSFLIDTMGETEETAAVLKEVYPDIPEIGIPGTLHGRPAADSGYGTMYKRSAAYGGDAVMHAPRRYVSEIWAANNVPSYSYIFNVLTAGNNEYIGATHFTEVSFVFYNLLGDGYNNSVATDPFLDKPETYKQLARVMTRMWASFIVHQNPNENGATALEWPEYTSDNAKNIVFDANVTELAYIAPDTYRAEGIAYLTSLYNSTT
;
A
#
# COMPACT_ATOMS: atom_id res chain seq x y z
N LEU A 1 -7.22 -13.24 -4.03
CA LEU A 1 -6.03 -13.93 -3.47
C LEU A 1 -5.86 -15.35 -4.04
N LYS A 2 -6.83 -16.26 -3.92
CA LYS A 2 -6.71 -17.63 -4.44
C LYS A 2 -6.52 -17.68 -5.97
N ASP A 3 -7.15 -16.79 -6.73
CA ASP A 3 -6.92 -16.68 -8.18
C ASP A 3 -5.47 -16.31 -8.53
N GLN A 4 -4.89 -15.35 -7.79
CA GLN A 4 -3.49 -14.95 -7.96
C GLN A 4 -2.56 -16.12 -7.59
N HIS A 5 -2.86 -16.86 -6.52
CA HIS A 5 -2.08 -18.02 -6.11
C HIS A 5 -2.10 -19.14 -7.17
N LEU A 6 -3.26 -19.36 -7.81
CA LEU A 6 -3.37 -20.27 -8.96
C LEU A 6 -2.56 -19.78 -10.16
N ALA A 7 -2.57 -18.47 -10.45
CA ALA A 7 -1.76 -17.90 -11.52
C ALA A 7 -0.25 -18.07 -11.25
N LEU A 8 0.21 -17.97 -9.99
CA LEU A 8 1.59 -18.26 -9.62
C LEU A 8 1.97 -19.72 -9.86
N ARG A 9 1.07 -20.68 -9.55
CA ARG A 9 1.27 -22.09 -9.91
C ARG A 9 1.35 -22.28 -11.43
N TRP A 10 0.50 -21.60 -12.19
CA TRP A 10 0.56 -21.63 -13.64
C TRP A 10 1.91 -21.12 -14.17
N VAL A 11 2.45 -20.03 -13.60
CA VAL A 11 3.78 -19.52 -13.95
C VAL A 11 4.84 -20.59 -13.70
N GLN A 12 4.84 -21.22 -12.52
CA GLN A 12 5.78 -22.30 -12.20
C GLN A 12 5.72 -23.46 -13.21
N GLU A 13 4.52 -23.85 -13.63
CA GLU A 13 4.32 -24.96 -14.56
C GLU A 13 4.67 -24.62 -16.01
N ASN A 14 4.57 -23.35 -16.42
CA ASN A 14 4.55 -22.97 -17.84
C ASN A 14 5.62 -21.96 -18.27
N ILE A 15 6.19 -21.17 -17.37
CA ILE A 15 7.03 -20.02 -17.76
C ILE A 15 8.30 -20.41 -18.52
N ALA A 16 8.80 -21.63 -18.31
CA ALA A 16 9.93 -22.19 -19.06
C ALA A 16 9.68 -22.22 -20.58
N ALA A 17 8.44 -22.45 -21.02
CA ALA A 17 8.09 -22.46 -22.43
C ALA A 17 8.18 -21.06 -23.09
N PHE A 18 8.14 -20.00 -22.28
CA PHE A 18 8.28 -18.62 -22.71
C PHE A 18 9.72 -18.10 -22.58
N GLY A 19 10.66 -18.95 -22.17
CA GLY A 19 12.06 -18.58 -21.93
C GLY A 19 12.33 -17.98 -20.55
N GLY A 20 11.33 -17.97 -19.65
CA GLY A 20 11.55 -17.60 -18.25
C GLY A 20 12.12 -18.76 -17.43
N ASN A 21 12.65 -18.46 -16.26
CA ASN A 21 13.15 -19.46 -15.32
C ASN A 21 12.19 -19.58 -14.12
N PRO A 22 11.53 -20.74 -13.90
CA PRO A 22 10.61 -20.92 -12.77
C PRO A 22 11.28 -20.74 -11.40
N ASP A 23 12.60 -21.00 -11.30
CA ASP A 23 13.38 -20.79 -10.08
C ASP A 23 13.71 -19.31 -9.82
N GLN A 24 13.44 -18.42 -10.78
CA GLN A 24 13.75 -16.99 -10.71
C GLN A 24 12.53 -16.09 -10.85
N VAL A 25 11.41 -16.49 -10.24
CA VAL A 25 10.18 -15.69 -10.19
C VAL A 25 10.24 -14.69 -9.03
N THR A 26 10.02 -13.41 -9.32
CA THR A 26 9.78 -12.35 -8.32
C THR A 26 8.35 -11.88 -8.47
N ILE A 27 7.57 -11.87 -7.38
CA ILE A 27 6.21 -11.32 -7.40
C ILE A 27 6.26 -9.83 -7.08
N TRP A 28 5.44 -9.04 -7.75
CA TRP A 28 5.46 -7.58 -7.63
C TRP A 28 4.04 -7.04 -7.78
N GLY A 29 3.67 -6.11 -6.91
CA GLY A 29 2.46 -5.32 -7.07
C GLY A 29 2.57 -3.96 -6.40
N GLU A 30 1.63 -3.09 -6.75
CA GLU A 30 1.44 -1.75 -6.19
C GLU A 30 0.07 -1.68 -5.47
N SER A 31 -0.03 -0.91 -4.37
CA SER A 31 -1.28 -0.68 -3.63
C SER A 31 -1.94 -2.00 -3.17
N ALA A 32 -3.18 -2.25 -3.57
CA ALA A 32 -3.86 -3.52 -3.32
C ALA A 32 -3.11 -4.74 -3.90
N GLY A 33 -2.33 -4.54 -4.98
CA GLY A 33 -1.39 -5.53 -5.51
C GLY A 33 -0.20 -5.76 -4.58
N ALA A 34 0.37 -4.72 -3.97
CA ALA A 34 1.42 -4.86 -2.96
C ALA A 34 0.91 -5.55 -1.68
N MET A 35 -0.29 -5.20 -1.23
CA MET A 35 -0.98 -5.91 -0.16
C MET A 35 -1.19 -7.38 -0.53
N SER A 36 -1.63 -7.65 -1.78
CA SER A 36 -1.77 -9.02 -2.30
C SER A 36 -0.46 -9.80 -2.28
N VAL A 37 0.65 -9.19 -2.72
CA VAL A 37 2.00 -9.78 -2.60
C VAL A 37 2.31 -10.13 -1.15
N GLY A 38 2.06 -9.21 -0.24
CA GLY A 38 2.13 -9.45 1.20
C GLY A 38 1.32 -10.67 1.64
N TYR A 39 0.05 -10.77 1.25
CA TYR A 39 -0.79 -11.91 1.60
C TYR A 39 -0.34 -13.22 0.94
N GLN A 40 0.30 -13.19 -0.24
CA GLN A 40 0.93 -14.38 -0.80
C GLN A 40 2.11 -14.85 0.06
N LEU A 41 2.87 -13.93 0.66
CA LEU A 41 3.95 -14.27 1.61
C LEU A 41 3.42 -14.86 2.91
N LEU A 42 2.21 -14.49 3.33
CA LEU A 42 1.56 -15.00 4.55
C LEU A 42 0.73 -16.28 4.31
N ALA A 43 0.49 -16.64 3.05
CA ALA A 43 -0.45 -17.68 2.68
C ALA A 43 -0.13 -19.01 3.39
N TYR A 44 -1.16 -19.64 3.96
CA TYR A 44 -1.03 -20.94 4.64
C TYR A 44 0.04 -20.95 5.74
N ASP A 45 0.03 -19.93 6.62
CA ASP A 45 1.02 -19.74 7.68
C ASP A 45 2.47 -19.58 7.19
N GLY A 46 2.64 -18.97 6.01
CA GLY A 46 3.96 -18.77 5.42
C GLY A 46 4.58 -20.03 4.81
N ARG A 47 3.74 -20.98 4.35
CA ARG A 47 4.22 -22.18 3.66
C ARG A 47 4.89 -21.80 2.34
N ASP A 48 6.18 -22.11 2.23
CA ASP A 48 6.93 -21.92 0.99
C ASP A 48 6.66 -23.05 -0.01
N ASP A 49 5.76 -22.78 -0.96
CA ASP A 49 5.42 -23.69 -2.06
C ASP A 49 6.39 -23.56 -3.26
N GLY A 50 7.49 -22.79 -3.13
CA GLY A 50 8.47 -22.58 -4.20
C GLY A 50 7.95 -21.76 -5.37
N LEU A 51 6.92 -20.93 -5.16
CA LEU A 51 6.25 -20.20 -6.23
C LEU A 51 6.99 -18.92 -6.69
N TYR A 52 7.86 -18.40 -5.82
CA TYR A 52 8.62 -17.19 -6.03
C TYR A 52 9.84 -17.19 -5.10
N ARG A 53 10.86 -16.42 -5.45
CA ARG A 53 12.11 -16.31 -4.67
C ARG A 53 12.38 -14.92 -4.10
N ALA A 54 11.54 -13.95 -4.42
CA ALA A 54 11.62 -12.56 -3.94
C ALA A 54 10.27 -11.86 -4.16
N ALA A 55 10.06 -10.75 -3.45
CA ALA A 55 8.84 -9.97 -3.57
C ALA A 55 9.11 -8.46 -3.64
N ILE A 56 8.25 -7.74 -4.37
CA ILE A 56 8.25 -6.29 -4.48
C ILE A 56 6.89 -5.76 -4.04
N MET A 57 6.89 -4.83 -3.09
CA MET A 57 5.67 -4.23 -2.53
C MET A 57 5.75 -2.70 -2.62
N GLU A 58 5.10 -2.13 -3.63
CA GLU A 58 5.04 -0.68 -3.82
C GLU A 58 3.78 -0.13 -3.16
N SER A 59 3.94 0.74 -2.16
CA SER A 59 2.82 1.48 -1.59
C SER A 59 1.73 0.56 -1.02
N GLY A 60 2.13 -0.50 -0.30
CA GLY A 60 1.22 -1.43 0.37
C GLY A 60 1.96 -2.55 1.11
N ALA A 61 1.32 -3.13 2.13
CA ALA A 61 1.87 -4.19 2.97
C ALA A 61 0.74 -5.02 3.61
N PRO A 62 0.98 -6.28 4.02
CA PRO A 62 -0.06 -7.12 4.62
C PRO A 62 -0.27 -6.81 6.11
N ALA A 63 0.16 -5.65 6.60
CA ALA A 63 0.13 -5.31 8.03
C ALA A 63 -1.14 -4.55 8.45
N LYS A 64 -2.00 -4.11 7.52
CA LYS A 64 -3.24 -3.42 7.90
C LYS A 64 -4.44 -3.74 6.99
N VAL A 65 -5.62 -3.85 7.64
CA VAL A 65 -7.02 -3.71 7.15
C VAL A 65 -7.77 -5.04 6.82
N PRO A 66 -9.10 -5.17 7.11
CA PRO A 66 -10.08 -4.15 7.54
C PRO A 66 -10.67 -4.26 8.95
N SER A 67 -10.82 -3.08 9.57
CA SER A 67 -11.55 -2.75 10.81
C SER A 67 -13.06 -3.02 10.77
N THR A 68 -13.60 -3.50 9.65
CA THR A 68 -15.05 -3.64 9.48
C THR A 68 -15.51 -5.09 9.39
N TYR A 69 -14.65 -6.02 8.95
CA TYR A 69 -15.01 -7.44 8.78
C TYR A 69 -13.77 -8.34 8.98
N MET A 70 -13.36 -8.56 10.23
CA MET A 70 -12.20 -9.36 10.62
C MET A 70 -12.37 -10.85 10.27
N ASN A 71 -13.62 -11.33 10.19
CA ASN A 71 -13.94 -12.72 9.91
C ASN A 71 -15.24 -12.87 9.12
N THR A 72 -15.55 -14.11 8.72
CA THR A 72 -16.72 -14.46 7.90
C THR A 72 -18.06 -14.11 8.56
N THR A 73 -18.15 -14.15 9.90
CA THR A 73 -19.41 -13.89 10.63
C THR A 73 -19.86 -12.45 10.49
N GLU A 74 -18.93 -11.49 10.52
CA GLU A 74 -19.27 -10.08 10.36
C GLU A 74 -19.80 -9.80 8.95
N TRP A 75 -19.38 -10.60 7.96
CA TRP A 75 -19.85 -10.55 6.57
C TRP A 75 -21.27 -11.12 6.37
N ASP A 76 -21.78 -11.93 7.31
CA ASP A 76 -23.08 -12.60 7.18
C ASP A 76 -24.23 -11.61 6.98
N VAL A 77 -24.13 -10.38 7.52
CA VAL A 77 -25.15 -9.34 7.33
C VAL A 77 -25.32 -9.03 5.84
N TYR A 78 -24.23 -8.84 5.11
CA TYR A 78 -24.30 -8.58 3.67
C TYR A 78 -24.67 -9.82 2.89
N TYR A 79 -24.14 -10.99 3.27
CA TYR A 79 -24.51 -12.25 2.62
C TYR A 79 -26.04 -12.48 2.71
N ASN A 80 -26.64 -12.27 3.88
CA ASN A 80 -28.08 -12.40 4.11
C ASN A 80 -28.88 -11.35 3.35
N ASN A 81 -28.38 -10.12 3.26
CA ASN A 81 -29.01 -9.06 2.47
C ASN A 81 -28.98 -9.39 0.97
N ILE A 82 -27.85 -9.85 0.44
CA ILE A 82 -27.68 -10.24 -0.96
C ILE A 82 -28.55 -11.44 -1.30
N THR A 83 -28.55 -12.49 -0.47
CA THR A 83 -29.39 -13.67 -0.69
C THR A 83 -30.88 -13.32 -0.64
N THR A 84 -31.31 -12.40 0.23
CA THR A 84 -32.69 -11.92 0.25
C THR A 84 -33.03 -11.13 -1.03
N ALA A 85 -32.17 -10.20 -1.44
CA ALA A 85 -32.37 -9.40 -2.65
C ALA A 85 -32.40 -10.25 -3.93
N ALA A 86 -31.65 -11.36 -3.94
CA ALA A 86 -31.60 -12.32 -5.03
C ALA A 86 -32.74 -13.36 -5.00
N ASN A 87 -33.68 -13.28 -4.05
CA ASN A 87 -34.71 -14.29 -3.80
C ASN A 87 -34.16 -15.70 -3.51
N CYS A 88 -32.96 -15.77 -2.93
CA CYS A 88 -32.27 -17.01 -2.57
C CYS A 88 -32.33 -17.36 -1.08
N SER A 89 -32.84 -16.48 -0.21
CA SER A 89 -32.81 -16.65 1.24
C SER A 89 -33.57 -17.88 1.77
N SER A 90 -34.52 -18.42 1.00
CA SER A 90 -35.28 -19.62 1.34
C SER A 90 -34.74 -20.91 0.68
N ALA A 91 -33.69 -20.81 -0.13
CA ALA A 91 -33.08 -21.98 -0.76
C ALA A 91 -32.37 -22.83 0.30
N ALA A 92 -32.42 -24.16 0.14
CA ALA A 92 -31.70 -25.09 1.01
C ALA A 92 -30.18 -24.90 0.90
N ASP A 93 -29.70 -24.53 -0.30
CA ASP A 93 -28.34 -24.06 -0.55
C ASP A 93 -28.43 -22.66 -1.16
N THR A 94 -28.19 -21.66 -0.32
CA THR A 94 -28.30 -20.25 -0.70
C THR A 94 -27.19 -19.85 -1.68
N LEU A 95 -26.03 -20.49 -1.61
CA LEU A 95 -24.90 -20.22 -2.51
C LEU A 95 -25.13 -20.84 -3.89
N ASP A 96 -25.63 -22.07 -3.95
CA ASP A 96 -26.02 -22.68 -5.23
C ASP A 96 -27.12 -21.88 -5.91
N CYS A 97 -28.11 -21.39 -5.16
CA CYS A 97 -29.11 -20.48 -5.69
C CYS A 97 -28.48 -19.22 -6.29
N LEU A 98 -27.57 -18.56 -5.56
CA LEU A 98 -26.88 -17.36 -6.07
C LEU A 98 -26.10 -17.63 -7.37
N ARG A 99 -25.49 -18.81 -7.54
CA ARG A 99 -24.79 -19.20 -8.78
C ARG A 99 -25.71 -19.32 -9.99
N GLN A 100 -27.00 -19.53 -9.79
CA GLN A 100 -28.00 -19.60 -10.87
C GLN A 100 -28.61 -18.23 -11.20
N VAL A 101 -28.37 -17.20 -10.37
CA VAL A 101 -28.90 -15.85 -10.61
C VAL A 101 -28.18 -15.24 -11.82
N PRO A 102 -28.92 -14.63 -12.77
CA PRO A 102 -28.29 -13.93 -13.89
C PRO A 102 -27.28 -12.87 -13.42
N VAL A 103 -26.13 -12.79 -14.08
CA VAL A 103 -25.04 -11.87 -13.69
C VAL A 103 -25.48 -10.42 -13.61
N GLU A 104 -26.36 -9.97 -14.52
CA GLU A 104 -26.89 -8.60 -14.50
C GLU A 104 -27.71 -8.33 -13.24
N THR A 105 -28.52 -9.29 -12.79
CA THR A 105 -29.29 -9.16 -11.55
C THR A 105 -28.38 -9.12 -10.33
N LEU A 106 -27.32 -9.94 -10.27
CA LEU A 106 -26.33 -9.85 -9.20
C LEU A 106 -25.58 -8.52 -9.23
N SER A 107 -25.22 -8.03 -10.42
CA SER A 107 -24.56 -6.72 -10.59
C SER A 107 -25.43 -5.59 -10.08
N ASP A 108 -26.72 -5.58 -10.40
CA ASP A 108 -27.68 -4.60 -9.89
C ASP A 108 -27.76 -4.65 -8.35
N ILE A 109 -27.76 -5.85 -7.76
CA ILE A 109 -27.76 -6.00 -6.30
C ILE A 109 -26.47 -5.44 -5.69
N PHE A 110 -25.31 -5.79 -6.25
CA PHE A 110 -24.01 -5.30 -5.77
C PHE A 110 -23.86 -3.77 -5.90
N ASN A 111 -24.50 -3.16 -6.91
CA ASN A 111 -24.52 -1.72 -7.12
C ASN A 111 -25.63 -0.99 -6.34
N SER A 112 -26.45 -1.70 -5.57
CA SER A 112 -27.56 -1.13 -4.79
C SER A 112 -27.17 -0.85 -3.33
N SER A 113 -28.06 -0.20 -2.59
CA SER A 113 -27.89 0.04 -1.14
C SER A 113 -27.80 -1.25 -0.30
N VAL A 114 -28.12 -2.41 -0.89
CA VAL A 114 -28.01 -3.74 -0.25
C VAL A 114 -26.55 -4.08 0.06
N ALA A 115 -25.63 -3.68 -0.82
CA ALA A 115 -24.20 -4.00 -0.73
C ALA A 115 -23.30 -2.75 -0.78
N SER A 116 -23.86 -1.54 -0.88
CA SER A 116 -23.07 -0.30 -1.03
C SER A 116 -22.15 0.01 0.15
N SER A 117 -22.42 -0.53 1.35
CA SER A 117 -21.53 -0.44 2.52
C SER A 117 -20.66 -1.68 2.72
N ALA A 118 -20.80 -2.70 1.86
CA ALA A 118 -20.00 -3.91 1.93
C ALA A 118 -18.56 -3.62 1.49
N SER A 119 -17.59 -4.03 2.31
CA SER A 119 -16.17 -3.78 2.08
C SER A 119 -15.48 -5.05 1.57
N TYR A 120 -15.46 -5.24 0.25
CA TYR A 120 -14.80 -6.38 -0.41
C TYR A 120 -13.27 -6.27 -0.29
N ARG A 121 -12.74 -6.85 0.78
CA ARG A 121 -11.32 -6.87 1.11
C ARG A 121 -10.91 -8.30 1.48
N PRO A 122 -9.60 -8.62 1.51
CA PRO A 122 -9.12 -9.83 2.14
C PRO A 122 -9.64 -9.95 3.58
N ILE A 123 -10.00 -11.17 3.97
CA ILE A 123 -10.47 -11.52 5.32
C ILE A 123 -9.67 -12.71 5.85
N VAL A 124 -9.72 -12.92 7.16
CA VAL A 124 -9.24 -14.17 7.79
C VAL A 124 -10.25 -15.27 7.44
N ASP A 125 -9.91 -16.12 6.47
CA ASP A 125 -10.76 -17.21 5.97
C ASP A 125 -10.49 -18.56 6.65
N GLY A 126 -9.47 -18.62 7.53
CA GLY A 126 -9.08 -19.84 8.25
C GLY A 126 -8.32 -20.86 7.39
N ASP A 127 -8.01 -20.52 6.14
CA ASP A 127 -7.33 -21.39 5.17
C ASP A 127 -6.16 -20.67 4.51
N PHE A 128 -6.45 -19.70 3.64
CA PHE A 128 -5.41 -18.89 2.98
C PHE A 128 -4.77 -17.93 3.98
N LEU A 129 -5.59 -17.24 4.78
CA LEU A 129 -5.16 -16.45 5.93
C LEU A 129 -5.81 -17.04 7.19
N THR A 130 -4.99 -17.55 8.10
CA THR A 130 -5.44 -18.17 9.36
C THR A 130 -5.60 -17.14 10.48
N ASP A 131 -4.97 -15.97 10.33
CA ASP A 131 -4.98 -14.87 11.29
C ASP A 131 -4.74 -13.54 10.54
N VAL A 132 -4.84 -12.42 11.25
CA VAL A 132 -4.50 -11.09 10.71
C VAL A 132 -3.01 -10.99 10.41
N GLY A 133 -2.67 -10.19 9.40
CA GLY A 133 -1.30 -10.15 8.90
C GLY A 133 -0.23 -9.76 9.95
N PRO A 134 -0.46 -8.79 10.85
CA PRO A 134 0.50 -8.52 11.93
C PRO A 134 0.73 -9.68 12.88
N ALA A 135 -0.31 -10.45 13.20
CA ALA A 135 -0.17 -11.63 14.05
C ALA A 135 0.69 -12.70 13.35
N LEU A 136 0.44 -12.97 12.07
CA LEU A 136 1.25 -13.89 11.26
C LEU A 136 2.71 -13.41 11.15
N LEU A 137 2.93 -12.13 10.85
CA LEU A 137 4.27 -11.53 10.76
C LEU A 137 5.04 -11.63 12.08
N THR A 138 4.42 -11.28 13.21
CA THR A 138 5.05 -11.35 14.54
C THR A 138 5.38 -12.78 14.94
N GLN A 139 4.56 -13.75 14.53
CA GLN A 139 4.81 -15.18 14.76
C GLN A 139 5.88 -15.78 13.82
N GLY A 140 6.41 -15.00 12.87
CA GLY A 140 7.35 -15.50 11.85
C GLY A 140 6.68 -16.38 10.80
N LYS A 141 5.35 -16.34 10.68
CA LYS A 141 4.55 -17.13 9.72
C LYS A 141 4.47 -16.45 8.37
N PHE A 142 5.60 -16.34 7.70
CA PHE A 142 5.71 -15.81 6.34
C PHE A 142 6.85 -16.48 5.58
N VAL A 143 6.80 -16.42 4.25
CA VAL A 143 7.87 -16.92 3.39
C VAL A 143 9.08 -15.98 3.48
N HIS A 144 10.23 -16.52 3.93
CA HIS A 144 11.45 -15.75 4.22
C HIS A 144 12.28 -15.49 2.96
N VAL A 145 11.75 -14.67 2.05
CA VAL A 145 12.44 -14.23 0.83
C VAL A 145 12.82 -12.75 0.88
N PRO A 146 13.88 -12.32 0.17
CA PRO A 146 14.24 -10.91 0.06
C PRO A 146 13.07 -10.05 -0.45
N ILE A 147 12.97 -8.83 0.08
CA ILE A 147 11.97 -7.85 -0.39
C ILE A 147 12.60 -6.52 -0.84
N LEU A 148 11.97 -5.91 -1.83
CA LEU A 148 12.12 -4.48 -2.16
C LEU A 148 10.74 -3.86 -1.93
N HIS A 149 10.66 -2.83 -1.10
CA HIS A 149 9.37 -2.21 -0.82
C HIS A 149 9.51 -0.72 -0.54
N GLY A 150 8.40 0.00 -0.58
CA GLY A 150 8.43 1.43 -0.31
C GLY A 150 7.07 2.05 -0.43
N VAL A 151 7.05 3.36 -0.39
CA VAL A 151 5.86 4.21 -0.39
C VAL A 151 6.19 5.52 -1.05
N ASN A 152 5.19 6.23 -1.54
CA ASN A 152 5.36 7.60 -1.97
C ASN A 152 5.40 8.53 -0.74
N ASN A 153 6.02 9.71 -0.86
CA ASN A 153 6.17 10.60 0.30
C ASN A 153 4.83 11.16 0.79
N ASP A 154 3.89 11.41 -0.13
CA ASP A 154 2.65 12.13 0.11
C ASP A 154 1.40 11.24 -0.07
N GLU A 155 1.49 9.95 0.29
CA GLU A 155 0.38 8.97 0.28
C GLU A 155 -0.91 9.53 0.91
N GLY A 156 -0.74 10.33 1.96
CA GLY A 156 -1.82 10.97 2.69
C GLY A 156 -2.70 11.90 1.89
N SER A 157 -2.25 12.40 0.74
CA SER A 157 -3.12 13.16 -0.15
C SER A 157 -4.24 12.30 -0.75
N ALA A 158 -4.02 10.98 -0.89
CA ALA A 158 -5.01 10.00 -1.33
C ALA A 158 -5.77 9.32 -0.18
N PHE A 159 -5.13 9.14 0.98
CA PHE A 159 -5.68 8.35 2.11
C PHE A 159 -6.07 9.16 3.36
N GLY A 160 -5.80 10.47 3.37
CA GLY A 160 -6.30 11.37 4.40
C GLY A 160 -7.73 11.81 4.14
N ALA A 161 -8.15 12.91 4.77
CA ALA A 161 -9.48 13.49 4.56
C ALA A 161 -9.69 14.06 3.14
N GLY A 162 -8.65 14.10 2.30
CA GLY A 162 -8.69 14.75 0.99
C GLY A 162 -9.07 16.23 1.11
N GLY A 163 -9.86 16.72 0.15
CA GLY A 163 -10.45 18.07 0.18
C GLY A 163 -11.58 18.26 1.19
N ALA A 164 -11.90 17.26 2.04
CA ALA A 164 -12.89 17.47 3.10
C ALA A 164 -12.39 18.53 4.08
N THR A 165 -13.29 19.44 4.47
CA THR A 165 -12.95 20.65 5.22
C THR A 165 -12.68 20.34 6.70
N VAL A 166 -11.51 19.76 7.00
CA VAL A 166 -10.99 19.65 8.37
C VAL A 166 -10.21 20.92 8.68
N ASN A 167 -10.75 21.76 9.57
CA ASN A 167 -10.22 23.08 9.90
C ASN A 167 -9.80 23.22 11.36
N THR A 168 -10.37 22.43 12.26
CA THR A 168 -10.10 22.50 13.70
C THR A 168 -9.51 21.20 14.22
N THR A 169 -8.96 21.24 15.43
CA THR A 169 -8.49 20.02 16.09
C THR A 169 -9.67 19.10 16.43
N GLU A 170 -10.82 19.66 16.76
CA GLU A 170 -12.05 18.93 17.03
C GLU A 170 -12.54 18.20 15.77
N GLU A 171 -12.54 18.88 14.61
CA GLU A 171 -12.88 18.26 13.33
C GLU A 171 -11.86 17.19 12.92
N PHE A 172 -10.57 17.36 13.26
CA PHE A 172 -9.58 16.32 13.06
C PHE A 172 -9.88 15.07 13.92
N VAL A 173 -10.27 15.26 15.18
CA VAL A 173 -10.70 14.14 16.04
C VAL A 173 -11.96 13.45 15.49
N SER A 174 -12.95 14.22 15.03
CA SER A 174 -14.13 13.65 14.35
C SER A 174 -13.74 12.88 13.10
N PHE A 175 -12.80 13.38 12.30
CA PHE A 175 -12.28 12.63 11.14
C PHE A 175 -11.66 11.29 11.56
N LEU A 176 -10.85 11.25 12.63
CA LEU A 176 -10.27 10.01 13.12
C LEU A 176 -11.35 8.98 13.52
N ILE A 177 -12.38 9.42 14.22
CA ILE A 177 -13.43 8.52 14.73
C ILE A 177 -14.41 8.13 13.62
N ASP A 178 -15.03 9.12 12.99
CA ASP A 178 -16.18 8.93 12.11
C ASP A 178 -15.77 8.45 10.71
N THR A 179 -14.58 8.85 10.24
CA THR A 179 -14.09 8.49 8.89
C THR A 179 -13.09 7.36 8.94
N MET A 180 -12.14 7.43 9.87
CA MET A 180 -11.03 6.46 9.93
C MET A 180 -11.33 5.27 10.85
N GLY A 181 -12.44 5.33 11.60
CA GLY A 181 -12.93 4.24 12.43
C GLY A 181 -12.13 4.03 13.71
N GLU A 182 -11.41 5.06 14.18
CA GLU A 182 -10.63 4.99 15.41
C GLU A 182 -11.53 5.08 16.64
N THR A 183 -11.12 4.44 17.73
CA THR A 183 -11.81 4.60 19.02
C THR A 183 -11.57 6.00 19.60
N GLU A 184 -12.42 6.46 20.52
CA GLU A 184 -12.21 7.74 21.22
C GLU A 184 -10.86 7.78 21.96
N GLU A 185 -10.45 6.65 22.57
CA GLU A 185 -9.15 6.53 23.26
C GLU A 185 -7.99 6.65 22.27
N THR A 186 -8.07 5.93 21.15
CA THR A 186 -7.06 5.99 20.09
C THR A 186 -6.97 7.39 19.50
N ALA A 187 -8.11 8.02 19.22
CA ALA A 187 -8.17 9.37 18.69
C ALA A 187 -7.58 10.42 19.64
N ALA A 188 -7.75 10.25 20.97
CA ALA A 188 -7.15 11.12 21.96
C ALA A 188 -5.61 11.08 21.93
N VAL A 189 -5.00 9.91 21.70
CA VAL A 189 -3.55 9.79 21.54
C VAL A 189 -3.08 10.31 20.18
N LEU A 190 -3.77 9.92 19.10
CA LEU A 190 -3.47 10.33 17.72
C LEU A 190 -3.49 11.85 17.56
N LYS A 191 -4.41 12.53 18.25
CA LYS A 191 -4.44 13.99 18.32
C LYS A 191 -3.10 14.58 18.79
N GLU A 192 -2.44 13.99 19.77
CA GLU A 192 -1.20 14.52 20.33
C GLU A 192 0.02 14.15 19.47
N VAL A 193 0.11 12.90 19.00
CA VAL A 193 1.26 12.42 18.19
C VAL A 193 1.23 12.88 16.73
N TYR A 194 0.09 13.40 16.25
CA TYR A 194 -0.02 14.19 15.03
C TYR A 194 -0.37 15.63 15.42
N PRO A 195 0.60 16.49 15.81
CA PRO A 195 0.31 17.84 16.28
C PRO A 195 -0.09 18.77 15.12
N ASP A 196 -0.73 19.89 15.46
CA ASP A 196 -1.06 20.96 14.50
C ASP A 196 0.17 21.79 14.11
N ILE A 197 1.10 21.14 13.41
CA ILE A 197 2.34 21.73 12.91
C ILE A 197 2.41 21.44 11.40
N PRO A 198 2.05 22.39 10.52
CA PRO A 198 1.98 22.13 9.09
C PRO A 198 3.28 21.61 8.47
N GLU A 199 4.44 22.03 8.95
CA GLU A 199 5.75 21.66 8.36
C GLU A 199 6.16 20.20 8.57
N ILE A 200 5.56 19.48 9.53
CA ILE A 200 5.82 18.04 9.69
C ILE A 200 4.75 17.16 9.00
N GLY A 201 3.67 17.78 8.52
CA GLY A 201 2.62 17.10 7.78
C GLY A 201 2.95 16.95 6.29
N ILE A 202 2.11 16.22 5.57
CA ILE A 202 2.20 16.02 4.11
C ILE A 202 0.97 16.60 3.43
N PRO A 203 1.03 17.03 2.16
CA PRO A 203 2.16 16.93 1.24
C PRO A 203 3.37 17.76 1.64
N GLY A 204 4.57 17.22 1.47
CA GLY A 204 5.83 17.93 1.72
C GLY A 204 6.03 19.14 0.78
N THR A 205 5.36 19.12 -0.37
CA THR A 205 5.37 20.21 -1.37
C THR A 205 4.59 21.45 -0.96
N LEU A 206 3.66 21.34 -0.01
CA LEU A 206 2.86 22.46 0.49
C LEU A 206 3.49 23.02 1.78
N HIS A 207 3.99 24.25 1.75
CA HIS A 207 4.49 24.93 2.94
C HIS A 207 3.40 25.71 3.65
N GLY A 208 3.39 25.67 4.99
CA GLY A 208 2.33 26.27 5.80
C GLY A 208 0.96 25.61 5.61
N ARG A 209 -0.10 26.40 5.80
CA ARG A 209 -1.49 25.93 5.68
C ARG A 209 -2.04 26.17 4.27
N PRO A 210 -3.04 25.38 3.84
CA PRO A 210 -3.79 25.68 2.62
C PRO A 210 -4.30 27.13 2.56
N ALA A 211 -4.30 27.70 1.36
CA ALA A 211 -4.92 28.99 1.13
C ALA A 211 -6.45 28.92 1.33
N ALA A 212 -7.07 30.03 1.75
CA ALA A 212 -8.49 30.06 2.07
C ALA A 212 -9.42 29.71 0.88
N ASP A 213 -8.95 29.92 -0.35
CA ASP A 213 -9.66 29.65 -1.61
C ASP A 213 -9.22 28.32 -2.27
N SER A 214 -8.35 27.55 -1.62
CA SER A 214 -7.83 26.28 -2.17
C SER A 214 -8.83 25.12 -2.19
N GLY A 215 -9.92 25.25 -1.41
CA GLY A 215 -10.88 24.15 -1.18
C GLY A 215 -10.44 23.12 -0.13
N TYR A 216 -9.23 23.23 0.42
CA TYR A 216 -8.73 22.36 1.49
C TYR A 216 -8.90 23.01 2.87
N GLY A 217 -9.21 22.20 3.88
CA GLY A 217 -9.30 22.68 5.27
C GLY A 217 -7.93 23.02 5.87
N THR A 218 -7.89 23.89 6.86
CA THR A 218 -6.62 24.36 7.49
C THR A 218 -5.81 23.27 8.20
N MET A 219 -6.43 22.11 8.48
CA MET A 219 -5.79 20.91 9.05
C MET A 219 -5.50 19.82 8.01
N TYR A 220 -5.65 20.12 6.71
CA TYR A 220 -5.44 19.16 5.62
C TYR A 220 -4.12 18.38 5.74
N LYS A 221 -3.00 19.10 6.00
CA LYS A 221 -1.69 18.44 6.10
C LYS A 221 -1.59 17.43 7.24
N ARG A 222 -2.34 17.68 8.31
CA ARG A 222 -2.39 16.84 9.51
C ARG A 222 -3.24 15.59 9.27
N SER A 223 -4.41 15.74 8.64
CA SER A 223 -5.26 14.61 8.27
C SER A 223 -4.63 13.75 7.18
N ALA A 224 -3.95 14.35 6.21
CA ALA A 224 -3.14 13.66 5.22
C ALA A 224 -1.99 12.88 5.88
N ALA A 225 -1.21 13.50 6.77
CA ALA A 225 -0.13 12.81 7.48
C ALA A 225 -0.61 11.56 8.22
N TYR A 226 -1.67 11.68 9.01
CA TYR A 226 -2.26 10.52 9.66
C TYR A 226 -2.75 9.48 8.64
N GLY A 227 -3.53 9.88 7.62
CA GLY A 227 -4.11 8.93 6.67
C GLY A 227 -3.06 8.14 5.89
N GLY A 228 -2.02 8.83 5.40
CA GLY A 228 -0.90 8.22 4.70
C GLY A 228 -0.07 7.32 5.61
N ASP A 229 0.19 7.74 6.85
CA ASP A 229 0.93 6.92 7.81
C ASP A 229 0.14 5.68 8.21
N ALA A 230 -1.14 5.86 8.50
CA ALA A 230 -2.02 4.80 8.91
C ALA A 230 -2.20 3.76 7.80
N VAL A 231 -2.30 4.15 6.52
CA VAL A 231 -2.59 3.21 5.43
C VAL A 231 -1.32 2.64 4.76
N MET A 232 -0.25 3.44 4.66
CA MET A 232 0.92 3.09 3.85
C MET A 232 2.24 3.10 4.63
N HIS A 233 2.61 4.21 5.28
CA HIS A 233 3.95 4.32 5.87
C HIS A 233 4.17 3.42 7.09
N ALA A 234 3.21 3.33 8.02
CA ALA A 234 3.33 2.48 9.21
C ALA A 234 3.35 0.99 8.85
N PRO A 235 2.46 0.48 7.97
CA PRO A 235 2.56 -0.89 7.46
C PRO A 235 3.90 -1.20 6.79
N ARG A 236 4.43 -0.27 5.97
CA ARG A 236 5.73 -0.41 5.30
C ARG A 236 6.87 -0.49 6.33
N ARG A 237 6.95 0.44 7.29
CA ARG A 237 7.98 0.43 8.34
C ARG A 237 7.92 -0.84 9.20
N TYR A 238 6.72 -1.25 9.59
CA TYR A 238 6.52 -2.48 10.34
C TYR A 238 7.05 -3.71 9.60
N VAL A 239 6.77 -3.84 8.29
CA VAL A 239 7.34 -4.92 7.48
C VAL A 239 8.87 -4.84 7.40
N SER A 240 9.46 -3.65 7.27
CA SER A 240 10.93 -3.48 7.26
C SER A 240 11.54 -4.00 8.57
N GLU A 241 10.93 -3.68 9.71
CA GLU A 241 11.36 -4.10 11.04
C GLU A 241 11.21 -5.61 11.25
N ILE A 242 10.11 -6.23 10.79
CA ILE A 242 9.90 -7.68 10.85
C ILE A 242 10.94 -8.43 10.01
N TRP A 243 11.24 -7.97 8.80
CA TRP A 243 12.27 -8.58 7.95
C TRP A 243 13.65 -8.50 8.60
N ALA A 244 14.01 -7.32 9.11
CA ALA A 244 15.26 -7.11 9.84
C ALA A 244 15.37 -8.03 11.07
N ALA A 245 14.29 -8.17 11.86
CA ALA A 245 14.26 -9.04 13.03
C ALA A 245 14.42 -10.53 12.70
N ASN A 246 14.06 -10.95 11.49
CA ASN A 246 14.19 -12.32 11.00
C ASN A 246 15.45 -12.55 10.15
N ASN A 247 16.35 -11.55 10.04
CA ASN A 247 17.55 -11.61 9.20
C ASN A 247 17.25 -11.95 7.73
N VAL A 248 16.15 -11.41 7.19
CA VAL A 248 15.78 -11.54 5.79
C VAL A 248 16.03 -10.21 5.09
N PRO A 249 16.73 -10.17 3.94
CA PRO A 249 17.07 -8.91 3.28
C PRO A 249 15.83 -8.07 2.92
N SER A 250 15.89 -6.78 3.22
CA SER A 250 14.86 -5.81 2.87
C SER A 250 15.48 -4.52 2.35
N TYR A 251 14.97 -3.99 1.26
CA TYR A 251 15.39 -2.73 0.64
C TYR A 251 14.20 -1.76 0.62
N SER A 252 14.26 -0.73 1.47
CA SER A 252 13.16 0.24 1.64
C SER A 252 13.39 1.53 0.86
N TYR A 253 12.36 2.04 0.18
CA TYR A 253 12.38 3.34 -0.50
C TYR A 253 11.27 4.30 -0.09
N ILE A 254 11.53 5.60 -0.30
CA ILE A 254 10.54 6.67 -0.35
C ILE A 254 10.62 7.33 -1.72
N PHE A 255 9.50 7.44 -2.44
CA PHE A 255 9.45 8.19 -3.70
C PHE A 255 8.95 9.61 -3.46
N ASN A 256 9.77 10.61 -3.77
CA ASN A 256 9.53 12.01 -3.45
C ASN A 256 9.63 12.89 -4.72
N VAL A 257 8.80 12.60 -5.72
CA VAL A 257 8.79 13.34 -6.99
C VAL A 257 7.40 13.89 -7.27
N LEU A 258 7.31 15.21 -7.45
CA LEU A 258 6.10 15.86 -7.93
C LEU A 258 5.98 15.68 -9.46
N THR A 259 5.21 14.70 -9.89
CA THR A 259 4.97 14.41 -11.32
C THR A 259 4.09 15.45 -12.01
N ALA A 260 4.04 15.42 -13.35
CA ALA A 260 3.13 16.31 -14.09
C ALA A 260 1.67 15.89 -13.86
N GLY A 261 0.75 16.85 -13.94
CA GLY A 261 -0.66 16.65 -13.58
C GLY A 261 -0.97 16.81 -12.08
N ASN A 262 0.04 16.73 -11.22
CA ASN A 262 -0.08 16.98 -9.78
C ASN A 262 0.39 18.40 -9.41
N ASN A 263 -0.15 18.93 -8.31
CA ASN A 263 0.20 20.23 -7.74
C ASN A 263 0.72 20.08 -6.31
N GLU A 264 1.05 21.20 -5.66
CA GLU A 264 1.60 21.22 -4.31
C GLU A 264 0.68 20.63 -3.23
N TYR A 265 -0.64 20.61 -3.45
CA TYR A 265 -1.62 19.99 -2.56
C TYR A 265 -1.75 18.48 -2.75
N ILE A 266 -1.22 17.93 -3.83
CA ILE A 266 -1.20 16.49 -4.08
C ILE A 266 0.19 15.91 -3.78
N GLY A 267 1.25 16.59 -4.21
CA GLY A 267 2.63 16.17 -3.97
C GLY A 267 3.02 14.90 -4.73
N ALA A 268 3.96 14.15 -4.15
CA ALA A 268 4.31 12.80 -4.57
C ALA A 268 3.25 11.81 -4.02
N THR A 269 2.05 11.88 -4.58
CA THR A 269 0.89 11.08 -4.16
C THR A 269 1.02 9.61 -4.58
N HIS A 270 0.09 8.79 -4.07
CA HIS A 270 -0.05 7.37 -4.36
C HIS A 270 0.05 7.06 -5.88
N PHE A 271 0.65 5.91 -6.24
CA PHE A 271 0.79 5.39 -7.61
C PHE A 271 1.75 6.15 -8.56
N THR A 272 2.27 7.32 -8.18
CA THR A 272 3.03 8.17 -9.11
C THR A 272 4.41 7.61 -9.51
N GLU A 273 4.99 6.72 -8.70
CA GLU A 273 6.27 6.05 -8.93
C GLU A 273 6.21 5.00 -10.04
N VAL A 274 5.04 4.38 -10.26
CA VAL A 274 4.85 3.26 -11.19
C VAL A 274 5.39 3.58 -12.59
N SER A 275 5.10 4.80 -13.08
CA SER A 275 5.58 5.27 -14.38
C SER A 275 7.11 5.30 -14.51
N PHE A 276 7.82 5.54 -13.40
CA PHE A 276 9.29 5.55 -13.35
C PHE A 276 9.84 4.13 -13.32
N VAL A 277 9.25 3.25 -12.50
CA VAL A 277 9.68 1.85 -12.38
C VAL A 277 9.50 1.09 -13.70
N PHE A 278 8.35 1.25 -14.34
CA PHE A 278 8.05 0.65 -15.65
C PHE A 278 8.76 1.34 -16.82
N TYR A 279 9.51 2.42 -16.57
CA TYR A 279 10.18 3.20 -17.61
C TYR A 279 9.22 3.68 -18.71
N ASN A 280 7.98 4.03 -18.34
CA ASN A 280 6.92 4.44 -19.25
C ASN A 280 7.08 5.91 -19.68
N LEU A 281 8.18 6.21 -20.37
CA LEU A 281 8.55 7.58 -20.75
C LEU A 281 7.62 8.20 -21.81
N LEU A 282 6.74 7.40 -22.41
CA LEU A 282 5.76 7.86 -23.40
C LEU A 282 4.41 8.21 -22.76
N GLY A 283 4.24 7.98 -21.45
CA GLY A 283 2.99 8.23 -20.75
C GLY A 283 1.86 7.32 -21.24
N ASP A 284 2.17 6.11 -21.73
CA ASP A 284 1.17 5.18 -22.24
C ASP A 284 0.16 4.84 -21.14
N GLY A 285 -1.13 5.01 -21.42
CA GLY A 285 -2.21 4.83 -20.45
C GLY A 285 -2.51 6.05 -19.56
N TYR A 286 -1.65 7.07 -19.51
CA TYR A 286 -1.85 8.27 -18.68
C TYR A 286 -2.60 9.39 -19.38
N ASN A 287 -2.61 9.48 -20.71
CA ASN A 287 -3.29 10.55 -21.44
C ASN A 287 -4.82 10.30 -21.54
N ASN A 288 -5.54 10.43 -20.42
CA ASN A 288 -6.98 10.18 -20.33
C ASN A 288 -7.68 11.20 -19.40
N SER A 289 -8.98 11.03 -19.13
CA SER A 289 -9.77 12.00 -18.36
C SER A 289 -9.39 12.14 -16.88
N VAL A 290 -8.61 11.21 -16.33
CA VAL A 290 -8.27 11.15 -14.89
C VAL A 290 -6.77 11.11 -14.61
N ALA A 291 -5.94 11.12 -15.66
CA ALA A 291 -4.49 11.08 -15.53
C ALA A 291 -3.82 12.02 -16.54
N THR A 292 -2.58 12.39 -16.27
CA THR A 292 -1.71 13.15 -17.17
C THR A 292 -0.39 12.41 -17.28
N ASP A 293 0.26 12.46 -18.45
CA ASP A 293 1.61 11.91 -18.63
C ASP A 293 2.55 12.46 -17.52
N PRO A 294 3.07 11.61 -16.62
CA PRO A 294 3.88 12.05 -15.48
C PRO A 294 5.16 12.80 -15.86
N PHE A 295 5.64 12.62 -17.09
CA PHE A 295 6.87 13.21 -17.63
C PHE A 295 6.62 14.48 -18.46
N LEU A 296 5.35 14.87 -18.66
CA LEU A 296 4.99 16.04 -19.48
C LEU A 296 5.64 17.32 -18.93
N ASP A 297 6.36 18.03 -19.80
CA ASP A 297 7.08 19.27 -19.48
C ASP A 297 8.03 19.16 -18.27
N LYS A 298 8.46 17.95 -17.91
CA LYS A 298 9.43 17.73 -16.84
C LYS A 298 10.88 17.77 -17.35
N PRO A 299 11.84 18.18 -16.50
CA PRO A 299 13.25 18.15 -16.85
C PRO A 299 13.76 16.73 -17.17
N GLU A 300 14.88 16.65 -17.89
CA GLU A 300 15.53 15.39 -18.26
C GLU A 300 15.89 14.51 -17.03
N THR A 301 16.07 15.13 -15.85
CA THR A 301 16.32 14.41 -14.60
C THR A 301 15.22 13.41 -14.24
N TYR A 302 13.97 13.62 -14.69
CA TYR A 302 12.88 12.66 -14.46
C TYR A 302 13.09 11.37 -15.25
N LYS A 303 13.52 11.49 -16.52
CA LYS A 303 13.83 10.32 -17.38
C LYS A 303 15.10 9.61 -16.89
N GLN A 304 16.07 10.37 -16.41
CA GLN A 304 17.28 9.81 -15.78
C GLN A 304 16.92 9.04 -14.50
N LEU A 305 16.04 9.60 -13.66
CA LEU A 305 15.57 8.94 -12.45
C LEU A 305 14.79 7.67 -12.78
N ALA A 306 13.89 7.71 -13.75
CA ALA A 306 13.18 6.52 -14.23
C ALA A 306 14.16 5.42 -14.67
N ARG A 307 15.27 5.80 -15.32
CA ARG A 307 16.34 4.86 -15.70
C ARG A 307 17.05 4.27 -14.48
N VAL A 308 17.29 5.05 -13.43
CA VAL A 308 17.88 4.54 -12.18
C VAL A 308 16.93 3.54 -11.51
N MET A 309 15.67 3.92 -11.31
CA MET A 309 14.66 3.09 -10.66
C MET A 309 14.42 1.77 -11.41
N THR A 310 14.12 1.82 -12.72
CA THR A 310 13.88 0.61 -13.51
C THR A 310 15.06 -0.37 -13.47
N ARG A 311 16.29 0.15 -13.42
CA ARG A 311 17.51 -0.67 -13.34
C ARG A 311 17.73 -1.26 -11.95
N MET A 312 17.38 -0.54 -10.88
CA MET A 312 17.40 -1.08 -9.52
C MET A 312 16.36 -2.20 -9.34
N TRP A 313 15.15 -2.03 -9.87
CA TRP A 313 14.13 -3.08 -9.85
C TRP A 313 14.54 -4.31 -10.66
N ALA A 314 15.03 -4.11 -11.88
CA ALA A 314 15.56 -5.21 -12.69
C ALA A 314 16.72 -5.93 -11.99
N SER A 315 17.63 -5.17 -11.36
CA SER A 315 18.72 -5.74 -10.56
C SER A 315 18.18 -6.60 -9.42
N PHE A 316 17.18 -6.11 -8.67
CA PHE A 316 16.57 -6.88 -7.59
C PHE A 316 15.88 -8.15 -8.11
N ILE A 317 15.14 -8.08 -9.22
CA ILE A 317 14.49 -9.24 -9.84
C ILE A 317 15.51 -10.32 -10.25
N VAL A 318 16.69 -9.92 -10.75
CA VAL A 318 17.72 -10.85 -11.24
C VAL A 318 18.64 -11.34 -10.10
N HIS A 319 19.07 -10.44 -9.22
CA HIS A 319 20.15 -10.67 -8.25
C HIS A 319 19.67 -10.72 -6.79
N GLN A 320 18.39 -10.45 -6.52
CA GLN A 320 17.85 -10.23 -5.17
C GLN A 320 18.54 -9.08 -4.43
N ASN A 321 19.19 -8.19 -5.18
CA ASN A 321 19.93 -7.02 -4.69
C ASN A 321 19.79 -5.88 -5.72
N PRO A 322 19.37 -4.66 -5.32
CA PRO A 322 19.17 -3.54 -6.25
C PRO A 322 20.48 -2.87 -6.73
N ASN A 323 21.65 -3.25 -6.19
CA ASN A 323 22.91 -2.53 -6.40
C ASN A 323 23.69 -2.96 -7.66
N GLU A 324 23.34 -4.07 -8.30
CA GLU A 324 23.91 -4.50 -9.60
C GLU A 324 23.21 -3.82 -10.81
N ASN A 325 22.74 -2.58 -10.62
CA ASN A 325 21.89 -1.87 -11.59
C ASN A 325 22.67 -1.23 -12.76
N GLY A 326 23.94 -0.89 -12.57
CA GLY A 326 24.78 -0.24 -13.59
C GLY A 326 24.25 1.11 -14.09
N ALA A 327 23.38 1.77 -13.33
CA ALA A 327 22.79 3.08 -13.63
C ALA A 327 23.30 4.18 -12.69
N THR A 328 23.62 3.83 -11.44
CA THR A 328 24.21 4.73 -10.44
C THR A 328 25.23 4.00 -9.57
N ALA A 329 26.15 4.76 -8.97
CA ALA A 329 27.07 4.27 -7.94
C ALA A 329 26.51 4.44 -6.52
N LEU A 330 25.34 5.07 -6.36
CA LEU A 330 24.65 5.18 -5.08
C LEU A 330 24.22 3.79 -4.61
N GLU A 331 24.69 3.40 -3.44
CA GLU A 331 24.32 2.14 -2.80
C GLU A 331 22.98 2.28 -2.09
N TRP A 332 22.04 1.39 -2.41
CA TRP A 332 20.80 1.18 -1.67
C TRP A 332 21.08 0.21 -0.52
N PRO A 333 21.13 0.71 0.73
CA PRO A 333 21.46 -0.13 1.88
C PRO A 333 20.35 -1.12 2.18
N GLU A 334 20.72 -2.29 2.68
CA GLU A 334 19.79 -3.19 3.35
C GLU A 334 19.26 -2.51 4.62
N TYR A 335 17.96 -2.63 4.86
CA TYR A 335 17.29 -2.15 6.05
C TYR A 335 17.52 -3.14 7.19
N THR A 336 18.23 -2.71 8.23
CA THR A 336 18.49 -3.51 9.43
C THR A 336 18.09 -2.74 10.69
N SER A 337 17.95 -3.42 11.82
CA SER A 337 17.55 -2.79 13.10
C SER A 337 18.56 -1.73 13.59
N ASP A 338 19.84 -1.85 13.24
CA ASP A 338 20.91 -0.89 13.54
C ASP A 338 21.15 0.13 12.41
N ASN A 339 20.55 -0.08 11.23
CA ASN A 339 20.70 0.77 10.05
C ASN A 339 19.35 0.96 9.32
N ALA A 340 18.32 1.39 10.07
CA ALA A 340 16.99 1.68 9.54
C ALA A 340 17.02 2.89 8.59
N LYS A 341 17.24 2.62 7.30
CA LYS A 341 17.42 3.64 6.26
C LYS A 341 16.61 3.32 5.02
N ASN A 342 16.11 4.37 4.39
CA ASN A 342 15.48 4.33 3.09
C ASN A 342 16.42 4.95 2.05
N ILE A 343 16.35 4.46 0.82
CA ILE A 343 16.68 5.32 -0.33
C ILE A 343 15.50 6.26 -0.57
N VAL A 344 15.77 7.54 -0.83
CA VAL A 344 14.74 8.50 -1.22
C VAL A 344 15.00 8.90 -2.66
N PHE A 345 14.05 8.60 -3.55
CA PHE A 345 14.11 8.99 -4.96
C PHE A 345 13.57 10.42 -5.12
N ASP A 346 14.39 11.31 -5.68
CA ASP A 346 14.03 12.72 -5.87
C ASP A 346 14.70 13.27 -7.14
N ALA A 347 13.89 13.67 -8.12
CA ALA A 347 14.40 14.15 -9.41
C ALA A 347 15.09 15.53 -9.35
N ASN A 348 15.08 16.19 -8.18
CA ASN A 348 15.65 17.52 -7.97
C ASN A 348 17.00 17.52 -7.22
N VAL A 349 17.49 16.36 -6.78
CA VAL A 349 18.82 16.23 -6.15
C VAL A 349 19.86 15.71 -7.14
N THR A 350 21.13 16.03 -6.91
CA THR A 350 22.24 15.76 -7.85
C THR A 350 22.34 14.29 -8.26
N GLU A 351 22.27 13.37 -7.29
CA GLU A 351 22.39 11.93 -7.55
C GLU A 351 21.04 11.26 -7.89
N LEU A 352 19.97 12.06 -8.06
CA LEU A 352 18.58 11.65 -8.28
C LEU A 352 17.97 10.81 -7.14
N ALA A 353 18.76 10.51 -6.11
CA ALA A 353 18.35 9.88 -4.87
C ALA A 353 19.34 10.19 -3.75
N TYR A 354 18.95 9.94 -2.51
CA TYR A 354 19.83 10.02 -1.34
C TYR A 354 19.39 9.03 -0.26
N ILE A 355 20.26 8.75 0.72
CA ILE A 355 19.93 7.85 1.84
C ILE A 355 19.45 8.67 3.03
N ALA A 356 18.30 8.31 3.59
CA ALA A 356 17.73 8.97 4.75
C ALA A 356 17.41 7.96 5.87
N PRO A 357 17.59 8.32 7.14
CA PRO A 357 17.10 7.50 8.25
C PRO A 357 15.57 7.43 8.23
N ASP A 358 15.01 6.27 8.57
CA ASP A 358 13.55 6.07 8.60
C ASP A 358 12.92 6.59 9.90
N THR A 359 13.13 7.88 10.21
CA THR A 359 12.75 8.49 11.49
C THR A 359 11.65 9.56 11.37
N TYR A 360 11.10 9.76 10.17
CA TYR A 360 10.00 10.72 9.99
C TYR A 360 8.75 10.25 10.73
N ARG A 361 8.02 11.21 11.34
CA ARG A 361 6.77 11.00 12.10
C ARG A 361 6.85 9.80 13.05
N ALA A 362 8.00 9.62 13.71
CA ALA A 362 8.33 8.43 14.48
C ALA A 362 7.32 8.12 15.60
N GLU A 363 6.87 9.12 16.36
CA GLU A 363 5.91 8.93 17.45
C GLU A 363 4.54 8.44 16.93
N GLY A 364 4.02 9.10 15.88
CA GLY A 364 2.75 8.72 15.25
C GLY A 364 2.79 7.33 14.63
N ILE A 365 3.84 7.00 13.89
CA ILE A 365 4.02 5.67 13.29
C ILE A 365 4.23 4.61 14.36
N ALA A 366 5.05 4.85 15.39
CA ALA A 366 5.25 3.89 16.49
C ALA A 366 3.96 3.63 17.27
N TYR A 367 3.13 4.65 17.47
CA TYR A 367 1.82 4.45 18.08
C TYR A 367 0.94 3.56 17.20
N LEU A 368 0.84 3.85 15.89
CA LEU A 368 0.06 3.05 14.93
C LEU A 368 0.51 1.59 14.88
N THR A 369 1.82 1.32 14.86
CA THR A 369 2.33 -0.06 14.85
C THR A 369 2.12 -0.76 16.18
N SER A 370 2.01 -0.05 17.30
CA SER A 370 1.68 -0.65 18.60
C SER A 370 0.27 -1.23 18.65
N LEU A 371 -0.67 -0.64 17.89
CA LEU A 371 -2.05 -1.13 17.74
C LEU A 371 -2.14 -2.47 16.99
N TYR A 372 -1.10 -2.84 16.24
CA TYR A 372 -1.07 -4.11 15.51
C TYR A 372 -0.93 -5.32 16.44
N ASN A 373 -0.34 -5.12 17.63
CA ASN A 373 -0.10 -6.18 18.61
C ASN A 373 -1.21 -6.26 19.68
N SER A 374 -2.11 -5.28 19.76
CA SER A 374 -3.17 -5.21 20.77
C SER A 374 -4.46 -5.91 20.37
N THR A 375 -4.52 -6.55 19.20
CA THR A 375 -5.70 -7.23 18.66
C THR A 375 -5.77 -8.74 18.97
N THR A 376 -4.88 -9.26 19.82
CA THR A 376 -4.92 -10.66 20.30
C THR A 376 -5.93 -10.89 21.41
#